data_AF-A0A955R4C0-F1
#
_entry.id   AF-A0A955R4C0-F1
#
_cell.length_a   1.000
_cell.length_b   1.000
_cell.length_c   1.000
_cell.angle_alpha   90.00
_cell.angle_beta   90.00
_cell.angle_gamma   90.00
#
_symmetry.space_group_name_H-M   'P 1'
#
loop_
_entity.id
_entity.type
_entity.pdbx_description
1 polymer ?
#
loop_
_entity_poly.entity_id
_entity_poly.type
_entity_poly.pdbx_seq_one_letter_code
_entity_poly.pdbx_strand_id
1 'polypeptide(L)'
;KVWKTPFTLETDMSFGFGAPPPAAGANAGPLSVAPASGHVGDRVAVSGRGLTANTQGRLVWVNSVEQEFPLTEVRTDAAGNFEQTVTVPETARDPEQLVRLELFIAKGGWKISGTMKLTLSKIVETVFLGLMATTLAVFFAAPLGFLGARNLMTGRAPRALYYAVRFVFNILRSIEPLIMAILFAVWVGIGPFAGVLALAVHSTAALGKLFSEQIESIDPGPVEAITATGAKPLQIVLYGVLPQVVPQFLALTFYRWDINVRMSTIIGFVGGGGIGFLLQQWINLLQYNKAATALWAIAAVVIALDLISARIREKITTV
;
A
#
# COMPACT_ATOMS: atom_id res chain seq x y z
N LYS A 1 -13.47 -4.24 6.72
CA LYS A 1 -14.48 -3.77 7.69
C LYS A 1 -15.84 -3.86 7.03
N VAL A 2 -16.76 -4.65 7.58
CA VAL A 2 -18.18 -4.60 7.19
C VAL A 2 -18.70 -3.23 7.63
N TRP A 3 -19.20 -2.43 6.70
CA TRP A 3 -19.78 -1.13 7.04
C TRP A 3 -21.15 -1.37 7.67
N LYS A 4 -21.37 -0.79 8.86
CA LYS A 4 -22.71 -0.66 9.43
C LYS A 4 -23.31 0.64 8.91
N THR A 5 -24.45 0.56 8.23
CA THR A 5 -25.22 1.72 7.81
C THR A 5 -26.30 1.99 8.86
N PRO A 6 -26.46 3.22 9.38
CA PRO A 6 -27.58 3.54 10.26
C PRO A 6 -28.87 3.41 9.45
N PHE A 7 -29.80 2.62 9.95
CA PHE A 7 -31.19 2.54 9.52
C PHE A 7 -32.01 3.25 10.59
N THR A 8 -32.61 4.38 10.23
CA THR A 8 -33.31 5.25 11.16
C THR A 8 -34.80 4.93 11.15
N LEU A 9 -35.37 4.70 12.33
CA LEU A 9 -36.81 4.61 12.56
C LEU A 9 -37.19 5.72 13.54
N GLU A 10 -38.24 6.46 13.21
CA GLU A 10 -38.74 7.57 14.03
C GLU A 10 -40.15 7.25 14.50
N THR A 11 -40.47 7.68 15.72
CA THR A 11 -41.84 7.65 16.24
C THR A 11 -42.11 8.95 17.00
N ASP A 12 -43.32 9.48 16.79
CA ASP A 12 -43.72 10.77 17.34
C ASP A 12 -44.12 10.63 18.82
N MET A 13 -43.73 11.59 19.64
CA MET A 13 -44.25 11.74 20.99
C MET A 13 -44.73 13.16 21.26
N SER A 14 -46.00 13.30 21.62
CA SER A 14 -46.52 14.58 22.09
C SER A 14 -46.06 14.84 23.53
N PHE A 15 -45.51 16.03 23.79
CA PHE A 15 -44.99 16.39 25.12
C PHE A 15 -45.51 17.77 25.53
N GLY A 16 -46.39 17.86 26.54
CA GLY A 16 -46.80 19.17 27.06
C GLY A 16 -48.18 19.21 27.72
N PHE A 17 -48.28 19.99 28.80
CA PHE A 17 -49.44 20.24 29.65
C PHE A 17 -50.76 20.36 28.87
N GLY A 18 -51.63 19.35 29.00
CA GLY A 18 -52.98 19.38 28.45
C GLY A 18 -53.09 19.18 26.93
N ALA A 19 -52.02 18.79 26.24
CA ALA A 19 -52.12 18.37 24.84
C ALA A 19 -52.95 17.07 24.75
N PRO A 20 -53.95 16.98 23.85
CA PRO A 20 -54.71 15.75 23.68
C PRO A 20 -53.75 14.63 23.25
N PRO A 21 -53.95 13.39 23.75
CA PRO A 21 -53.14 12.25 23.35
C PRO A 21 -53.12 12.13 21.83
N PRO A 22 -51.99 11.72 21.23
CA PRO A 22 -51.87 11.59 19.79
C PRO A 22 -52.96 10.63 19.31
N ALA A 23 -53.56 10.93 18.15
CA ALA A 23 -54.70 10.19 17.61
C ALA A 23 -54.44 8.67 17.69
N ALA A 24 -55.41 7.92 18.23
CA ALA A 24 -55.33 6.49 18.44
C ALA A 24 -55.00 5.77 17.12
N GLY A 25 -53.72 5.46 16.91
CA GLY A 25 -53.18 4.95 15.65
C GLY A 25 -51.73 5.31 15.35
N ALA A 26 -51.19 6.38 15.97
CA ALA A 26 -49.79 6.82 15.73
C ALA A 26 -48.70 5.84 16.24
N ASN A 27 -49.05 4.91 17.15
CA ASN A 27 -48.13 3.95 17.78
C ASN A 27 -48.06 2.58 17.07
N ALA A 28 -48.52 2.46 15.82
CA ALA A 28 -48.52 1.20 15.07
C ALA A 28 -47.18 0.91 14.34
N GLY A 29 -46.18 1.79 14.50
CA GLY A 29 -44.84 1.60 13.95
C GLY A 29 -44.01 0.55 14.69
N PRO A 30 -42.86 0.12 14.13
CA PRO A 30 -41.93 -0.80 14.77
C PRO A 30 -41.26 -0.24 16.05
N LEU A 31 -41.50 1.04 16.36
CA LEU A 31 -41.05 1.73 17.57
C LEU A 31 -42.26 2.35 18.26
N SER A 32 -42.47 2.01 19.52
CA SER A 32 -43.56 2.54 20.34
C SER A 32 -43.02 3.08 21.66
N VAL A 33 -43.73 4.06 22.19
CA VAL A 33 -43.34 4.69 23.44
C VAL A 33 -44.52 4.79 24.40
N ALA A 34 -44.30 4.41 25.66
CA ALA A 34 -45.30 4.40 26.71
C ALA A 34 -44.75 4.98 28.02
N PRO A 35 -45.43 5.95 28.66
CA PRO A 35 -46.65 6.63 28.21
C PRO A 35 -46.37 7.58 27.02
N ALA A 36 -47.38 7.79 26.16
CA ALA A 36 -47.29 8.67 24.97
C ALA A 36 -47.29 10.18 25.31
N SER A 37 -47.32 10.51 26.59
CA SER A 37 -47.29 11.85 27.16
C SER A 37 -46.63 11.78 28.55
N GLY A 38 -45.76 12.74 28.89
CA GLY A 38 -45.12 12.83 30.21
C GLY A 38 -44.63 14.24 30.51
N HIS A 39 -43.96 14.40 31.65
CA HIS A 39 -43.26 15.63 32.04
C HIS A 39 -41.74 15.42 32.04
N VAL A 40 -40.99 16.52 32.02
CA VAL A 40 -39.53 16.49 32.16
C VAL A 40 -39.16 15.69 33.43
N GLY A 41 -38.25 14.73 33.28
CA GLY A 41 -37.84 13.83 34.38
C GLY A 41 -38.68 12.55 34.53
N ASP A 42 -39.79 12.40 33.79
CA ASP A 42 -40.55 11.15 33.80
C ASP A 42 -39.78 10.01 33.12
N ARG A 43 -40.04 8.80 33.58
CA ARG A 43 -39.50 7.57 32.98
C ARG A 43 -40.44 7.06 31.90
N VAL A 44 -39.92 6.98 30.70
CA VAL A 44 -40.66 6.58 29.52
C VAL A 44 -40.06 5.29 28.98
N ALA A 45 -40.90 4.27 28.76
CA ALA A 45 -40.51 3.00 28.19
C ALA A 45 -40.57 3.09 26.66
N VAL A 46 -39.41 2.99 26.01
CA VAL A 46 -39.28 2.90 24.56
C VAL A 46 -39.12 1.44 24.20
N SER A 47 -40.03 0.91 23.39
CA SER A 47 -39.98 -0.47 22.94
C SER A 47 -39.98 -0.55 21.41
N GLY A 48 -39.12 -1.41 20.86
CA GLY A 48 -39.10 -1.71 19.44
C GLY A 48 -39.47 -3.16 19.18
N ARG A 49 -40.29 -3.42 18.17
CA ARG A 49 -40.73 -4.77 17.77
C ARG A 49 -40.54 -4.98 16.27
N GLY A 50 -40.16 -6.20 15.87
CA GLY A 50 -39.96 -6.55 14.46
C GLY A 50 -38.70 -5.96 13.82
N LEU A 51 -37.67 -5.66 14.63
CA LEU A 51 -36.39 -5.13 14.17
C LEU A 51 -35.41 -6.26 13.83
N THR A 52 -34.27 -5.94 13.21
CA THR A 52 -33.25 -6.97 12.94
C THR A 52 -32.67 -7.51 14.24
N ALA A 53 -32.67 -8.83 14.42
CA ALA A 53 -32.18 -9.49 15.64
C ALA A 53 -30.70 -9.18 15.93
N ASN A 54 -30.32 -9.16 17.22
CA ASN A 54 -28.94 -8.95 17.69
C ASN A 54 -28.22 -7.71 17.12
N THR A 55 -28.97 -6.67 16.79
CA THR A 55 -28.46 -5.43 16.18
C THR A 55 -28.23 -4.38 17.25
N GLN A 56 -27.08 -3.70 17.18
CA GLN A 56 -26.80 -2.53 18.02
C GLN A 56 -27.40 -1.29 17.39
N GLY A 57 -27.99 -0.43 18.21
CA GLY A 57 -28.51 0.87 17.83
C GLY A 57 -28.31 1.89 18.94
N ARG A 58 -28.76 3.11 18.69
CA ARG A 58 -28.77 4.19 19.67
C ARG A 58 -30.13 4.88 19.64
N LEU A 59 -30.62 5.18 20.83
CA LEU A 59 -31.78 6.06 21.02
C LEU A 59 -31.31 7.50 21.08
N VAL A 60 -31.97 8.34 20.29
CA VAL A 60 -31.72 9.77 20.17
C VAL A 60 -33.04 10.48 20.41
N TRP A 61 -33.02 11.48 21.28
CA TRP A 61 -34.13 12.39 21.47
C TRP A 61 -33.96 13.58 20.54
N VAL A 62 -35.01 13.96 19.82
CA VAL A 62 -34.97 15.07 18.87
C VAL A 62 -36.05 16.08 19.27
N ASN A 63 -35.67 17.35 19.43
CA ASN A 63 -36.61 18.42 19.76
C ASN A 63 -37.25 19.03 18.49
N SER A 64 -38.13 20.03 18.67
CA SER A 64 -38.81 20.73 17.57
C SER A 64 -37.88 21.46 16.59
N VAL A 65 -36.63 21.69 16.96
CA VAL A 65 -35.58 22.37 16.17
C VAL A 65 -34.60 21.35 15.55
N GLU A 66 -34.99 20.07 15.49
CA GLU A 66 -34.17 18.96 14.96
C GLU A 66 -32.82 18.74 15.69
N GLN A 67 -32.66 19.25 16.90
CA GLN A 67 -31.45 19.06 17.69
C GLN A 67 -31.46 17.67 18.34
N GLU A 68 -30.38 16.91 18.10
CA GLU A 68 -30.22 15.53 18.57
C GLU A 68 -29.55 15.43 19.95
N PHE A 69 -30.19 14.71 20.87
CA PHE A 69 -29.65 14.39 22.19
C PHE A 69 -29.48 12.87 22.36
N PRO A 70 -28.23 12.36 22.50
CA PRO A 70 -27.99 10.96 22.86
C PRO A 70 -28.72 10.57 24.15
N LEU A 71 -29.49 9.48 24.12
CA LEU A 71 -30.09 8.93 25.33
C LEU A 71 -29.30 7.72 25.81
N THR A 72 -29.32 6.62 25.06
CA THR A 72 -28.66 5.38 25.43
C THR A 72 -28.41 4.48 24.22
N GLU A 73 -27.48 3.55 24.34
CA GLU A 73 -27.28 2.48 23.38
C GLU A 73 -28.27 1.35 23.63
N VAL A 74 -28.78 0.78 22.55
CA VAL A 74 -29.78 -0.29 22.58
C VAL A 74 -29.26 -1.48 21.80
N ARG A 75 -29.58 -2.69 22.26
CA ARG A 75 -29.33 -3.91 21.51
C ARG A 75 -30.62 -4.72 21.41
N THR A 76 -31.01 -5.07 20.20
CA THR A 76 -32.16 -5.95 19.97
C THR A 76 -31.83 -7.39 20.36
N ASP A 77 -32.83 -8.12 20.87
CA ASP A 77 -32.72 -9.52 21.25
C ASP A 77 -32.71 -10.46 20.02
N ALA A 78 -32.73 -11.77 20.26
CA ALA A 78 -32.75 -12.79 19.21
C ALA A 78 -34.05 -12.79 18.38
N ALA A 79 -35.14 -12.21 18.91
CA ALA A 79 -36.43 -12.06 18.25
C ALA A 79 -36.60 -10.68 17.59
N GLY A 80 -35.61 -9.79 17.67
CA GLY A 80 -35.68 -8.46 17.08
C GLY A 80 -36.42 -7.44 17.91
N ASN A 81 -36.59 -7.68 19.21
CA ASN A 81 -37.25 -6.77 20.14
C ASN A 81 -36.24 -6.07 21.06
N PHE A 82 -36.60 -4.89 21.55
CA PHE A 82 -35.93 -4.29 22.70
C PHE A 82 -36.93 -3.51 23.54
N GLU A 83 -36.62 -3.36 24.81
CA GLU A 83 -37.35 -2.49 25.71
C GLU A 83 -36.34 -1.77 26.59
N GLN A 84 -36.39 -0.45 26.59
CA GLN A 84 -35.46 0.38 27.34
C GLN A 84 -36.21 1.55 27.97
N THR A 85 -36.05 1.71 29.28
CA THR A 85 -36.56 2.88 29.98
C THR A 85 -35.58 4.02 29.84
N VAL A 86 -36.08 5.17 29.40
CA VAL A 86 -35.31 6.40 29.23
C VAL A 86 -35.97 7.53 30.02
N THR A 87 -35.17 8.37 30.66
CA THR A 87 -35.66 9.55 31.36
C THR A 87 -35.78 10.71 30.37
N VAL A 88 -36.91 11.41 30.41
CA VAL A 88 -37.14 12.59 29.57
C VAL A 88 -36.13 13.70 29.95
N PRO A 89 -35.32 14.19 28.99
CA PRO A 89 -34.30 15.21 29.27
C PRO A 89 -34.92 16.59 29.55
N GLU A 90 -34.22 17.44 30.31
CA GLU A 90 -34.66 18.81 30.66
C GLU A 90 -34.80 19.77 29.46
N THR A 91 -34.31 19.34 28.30
CA THR A 91 -34.40 20.04 27.03
C THR A 91 -35.75 19.86 26.33
N ALA A 92 -36.64 19.02 26.89
CA ALA A 92 -37.98 18.75 26.40
C ALA A 92 -38.98 19.88 26.74
N ARG A 93 -38.83 21.07 26.13
CA ARG A 93 -39.68 22.24 26.40
C ARG A 93 -40.78 22.53 25.37
N ASP A 94 -40.71 21.89 24.20
CA ASP A 94 -41.62 22.14 23.07
C ASP A 94 -42.76 21.10 22.99
N PRO A 95 -43.94 21.45 22.42
CA PRO A 95 -45.12 20.58 22.37
C PRO A 95 -44.95 19.30 21.53
N GLU A 96 -44.07 19.34 20.52
CA GLU A 96 -43.82 18.22 19.60
C GLU A 96 -42.35 17.79 19.72
N GLN A 97 -42.13 16.51 20.09
CA GLN A 97 -40.79 15.94 20.26
C GLN A 97 -40.76 14.52 19.70
N LEU A 98 -39.60 14.10 19.22
CA LEU A 98 -39.45 12.83 18.51
C LEU A 98 -38.45 11.94 19.23
N VAL A 99 -38.77 10.66 19.34
CA VAL A 99 -37.79 9.64 19.73
C VAL A 99 -37.35 8.93 18.47
N ARG A 100 -36.09 9.13 18.10
CA ARG A 100 -35.44 8.52 16.95
C ARG A 100 -34.61 7.32 17.41
N LEU A 101 -34.84 6.16 16.80
CA LEU A 101 -34.00 4.98 16.94
C LEU A 101 -33.11 4.85 15.71
N GLU A 102 -31.79 4.92 15.91
CA GLU A 102 -30.81 4.64 14.87
C GLU A 102 -30.25 3.22 15.04
N LEU A 103 -30.62 2.29 14.16
CA LEU A 103 -30.09 0.92 14.17
C LEU A 103 -28.88 0.80 13.26
N PHE A 104 -27.74 0.33 13.77
CA PHE A 104 -26.53 0.11 12.97
C PHE A 104 -26.57 -1.26 12.29
N ILE A 105 -27.32 -1.37 11.20
CA ILE A 105 -27.44 -2.61 10.45
C ILE A 105 -26.18 -2.81 9.59
N ALA A 106 -25.52 -3.96 9.74
CA ALA A 106 -24.43 -4.39 8.87
C ALA A 106 -24.97 -4.84 7.50
N LYS A 107 -25.53 -3.90 6.72
CA LYS A 107 -26.17 -4.18 5.42
C LYS A 107 -25.19 -4.12 4.24
N GLY A 108 -23.91 -3.80 4.48
CA GLY A 108 -22.91 -3.62 3.43
C GLY A 108 -22.08 -4.88 3.16
N GLY A 109 -21.86 -5.19 1.87
CA GLY A 109 -20.87 -6.19 1.44
C GLY A 109 -19.42 -5.79 1.74
N TRP A 110 -18.48 -6.67 1.38
CA TRP A 110 -17.05 -6.41 1.54
C TRP A 110 -16.63 -5.21 0.68
N LYS A 111 -16.28 -4.10 1.34
CA LYS A 111 -15.70 -2.92 0.67
C LYS A 111 -14.22 -2.82 0.99
N ILE A 112 -13.40 -2.71 -0.05
CA ILE A 112 -11.96 -2.43 0.07
C ILE A 112 -11.82 -1.08 0.77
N SER A 113 -11.08 -1.06 1.88
CA SER A 113 -10.84 0.17 2.65
C SER A 113 -10.06 1.19 1.81
N GLY A 114 -10.28 2.49 2.07
CA GLY A 114 -9.49 3.55 1.41
C GLY A 114 -7.98 3.33 1.59
N THR A 115 -7.57 2.86 2.77
CA THR A 115 -6.18 2.47 3.05
C THR A 115 -5.69 1.39 2.10
N MET A 116 -6.45 0.31 1.88
CA MET A 116 -6.02 -0.78 1.01
C MET A 116 -5.89 -0.32 -0.46
N LYS A 117 -6.81 0.53 -0.95
CA LYS A 117 -6.69 1.10 -2.30
C LYS A 117 -5.43 1.95 -2.44
N LEU A 118 -5.15 2.80 -1.46
CA LEU A 118 -3.96 3.64 -1.44
C LEU A 118 -2.68 2.80 -1.34
N THR A 119 -2.66 1.79 -0.46
CA THR A 119 -1.56 0.84 -0.32
C THR A 119 -1.27 0.13 -1.64
N LEU A 120 -2.30 -0.39 -2.32
CA LEU A 120 -2.12 -1.08 -3.59
C LEU A 120 -1.57 -0.14 -4.67
N SER A 121 -2.10 1.08 -4.76
CA SER A 121 -1.58 2.09 -5.69
C SER A 121 -0.11 2.42 -5.42
N LYS A 122 0.29 2.54 -4.16
CA LYS A 122 1.68 2.84 -3.78
C LYS A 122 2.63 1.65 -3.93
N ILE A 123 2.13 0.43 -3.81
CA ILE A 123 2.89 -0.77 -4.14
C ILE A 123 3.19 -0.81 -5.64
N VAL A 124 2.19 -0.52 -6.48
CA VAL A 124 2.41 -0.43 -7.93
C VAL A 124 3.49 0.63 -8.24
N GLU A 125 3.40 1.81 -7.63
CA GLU A 125 4.44 2.84 -7.74
C GLU A 125 5.82 2.30 -7.34
N THR A 126 5.92 1.60 -6.20
CA THR A 126 7.16 0.99 -5.69
C THR A 126 7.79 0.01 -6.68
N VAL A 127 6.96 -0.85 -7.30
CA VAL A 127 7.41 -1.79 -8.34
C VAL A 127 7.93 -1.06 -9.57
N PHE A 128 7.25 0.00 -10.01
CA PHE A 128 7.69 0.83 -11.13
C PHE A 128 8.97 1.60 -10.83
N LEU A 129 9.17 2.11 -9.61
CA LEU A 129 10.42 2.76 -9.21
C LEU A 129 11.59 1.78 -9.28
N GLY A 130 11.41 0.56 -8.76
CA GLY A 130 12.40 -0.50 -8.89
C GLY A 130 12.69 -0.84 -10.35
N LEU A 131 11.67 -0.93 -11.20
CA LEU A 131 11.82 -1.21 -12.64
C LEU A 131 12.58 -0.10 -13.37
N MET A 132 12.22 1.16 -13.14
CA MET A 132 12.91 2.31 -13.75
C MET A 132 14.37 2.37 -13.32
N ALA A 133 14.65 2.18 -12.03
CA ALA A 133 16.01 2.17 -11.51
C ALA A 133 16.85 1.06 -12.14
N THR A 134 16.30 -0.15 -12.25
CA THR A 134 16.99 -1.27 -12.90
C THR A 134 17.19 -1.04 -14.39
N THR A 135 16.20 -0.49 -15.09
CA THR A 135 16.30 -0.21 -16.54
C THR A 135 17.43 0.78 -16.79
N LEU A 136 17.47 1.88 -16.03
CA LEU A 136 18.54 2.87 -16.12
C LEU A 136 19.89 2.25 -15.74
N ALA A 137 19.92 1.41 -14.71
CA ALA A 137 21.13 0.73 -14.30
C ALA A 137 21.68 -0.22 -15.37
N VAL A 138 20.83 -1.03 -16.01
CA VAL A 138 21.25 -1.94 -17.09
C VAL A 138 21.79 -1.17 -18.29
N PHE A 139 21.15 -0.05 -18.64
CA PHE A 139 21.60 0.81 -19.74
C PHE A 139 23.05 1.27 -19.57
N PHE A 140 23.47 1.65 -18.36
CA PHE A 140 24.86 2.02 -18.07
C PHE A 140 25.74 0.81 -17.72
N ALA A 141 25.21 -0.19 -17.03
CA ALA A 141 25.96 -1.36 -16.57
C ALA A 141 26.38 -2.26 -17.71
N ALA A 142 25.56 -2.43 -18.76
CA ALA A 142 25.90 -3.27 -19.90
C ALA A 142 27.19 -2.81 -20.58
N PRO A 143 27.33 -1.56 -21.08
CA PRO A 143 28.58 -1.10 -21.70
C PRO A 143 29.73 -1.08 -20.70
N LEU A 144 29.51 -0.61 -19.46
CA LEU A 144 30.57 -0.60 -18.44
C LEU A 144 31.02 -2.02 -18.04
N GLY A 145 30.15 -3.02 -18.14
CA GLY A 145 30.46 -4.42 -17.90
C GLY A 145 31.44 -4.97 -18.93
N PHE A 146 31.25 -4.66 -20.22
CA PHE A 146 32.23 -4.97 -21.27
C PHE A 146 33.55 -4.24 -21.04
N LEU A 147 33.51 -2.98 -20.58
CA LEU A 147 34.73 -2.22 -20.28
C LEU A 147 35.47 -2.71 -19.02
N GLY A 148 34.73 -3.30 -18.08
CA GLY A 148 35.27 -3.86 -16.83
C GLY A 148 35.77 -5.29 -16.93
N ALA A 149 35.69 -5.93 -18.10
CA ALA A 149 36.08 -7.33 -18.32
C ALA A 149 37.55 -7.46 -18.75
N ARG A 150 38.34 -8.20 -17.96
CA ARG A 150 39.79 -8.34 -18.16
C ARG A 150 40.17 -9.04 -19.47
N ASN A 151 39.39 -10.02 -19.91
CA ASN A 151 39.64 -10.78 -21.14
C ASN A 151 39.49 -9.93 -22.42
N LEU A 152 38.66 -8.88 -22.39
CA LEU A 152 38.51 -7.95 -23.50
C LEU A 152 39.52 -6.79 -23.48
N MET A 153 40.12 -6.48 -22.32
CA MET A 153 40.99 -5.32 -22.09
C MET A 153 42.49 -5.69 -22.05
N THR A 154 42.99 -6.34 -23.10
CA THR A 154 44.34 -6.92 -23.15
C THR A 154 45.48 -5.92 -23.46
N GLY A 155 45.20 -4.73 -24.01
CA GLY A 155 46.20 -3.68 -24.32
C GLY A 155 46.54 -2.72 -23.15
N ARG A 156 47.59 -1.89 -23.28
CA ARG A 156 48.01 -0.93 -22.23
C ARG A 156 46.95 0.13 -21.88
N ALA A 157 46.44 0.86 -22.88
CA ALA A 157 45.37 1.85 -22.68
C ALA A 157 44.02 1.20 -22.27
N PRO A 158 43.57 0.10 -22.90
CA PRO A 158 42.41 -0.69 -22.44
C PRO A 158 42.49 -1.15 -20.97
N ARG A 159 43.69 -1.55 -20.52
CA ARG A 159 43.90 -2.01 -19.15
C ARG A 159 43.80 -0.90 -18.12
N ALA A 160 44.23 0.33 -18.45
CA ALA A 160 44.01 1.48 -17.59
C ALA A 160 42.51 1.79 -17.42
N LEU A 161 41.74 1.71 -18.52
CA LEU A 161 40.28 1.86 -18.48
C LEU A 161 39.61 0.79 -17.63
N TYR A 162 40.03 -0.47 -17.75
CA TYR A 162 39.57 -1.56 -16.89
C TYR A 162 39.75 -1.25 -15.39
N TYR A 163 40.94 -0.78 -14.99
CA TYR A 163 41.19 -0.42 -13.59
C TYR A 163 40.35 0.78 -13.13
N ALA A 164 40.18 1.79 -13.99
CA ALA A 164 39.35 2.94 -13.69
C ALA A 164 37.87 2.55 -13.49
N VAL A 165 37.30 1.72 -14.39
CA VAL A 165 35.92 1.25 -14.29
C VAL A 165 35.72 0.41 -13.02
N ARG A 166 36.63 -0.52 -12.71
CA ARG A 166 36.55 -1.31 -11.46
C ARG A 166 36.67 -0.45 -10.21
N PHE A 167 37.52 0.58 -10.25
CA PHE A 167 37.63 1.52 -9.14
C PHE A 167 36.32 2.29 -8.91
N VAL A 168 35.69 2.79 -9.98
CA VAL A 168 34.36 3.43 -9.90
C VAL A 168 33.31 2.47 -9.35
N PHE A 169 33.28 1.21 -9.81
CA PHE A 169 32.35 0.22 -9.27
C PHE A 169 32.54 -0.01 -7.78
N ASN A 170 33.79 -0.09 -7.32
CA ASN A 170 34.08 -0.29 -5.90
C ASN A 170 33.60 0.90 -5.07
N ILE A 171 33.90 2.14 -5.49
CA ILE A 171 33.45 3.35 -4.78
C ILE A 171 31.93 3.40 -4.68
N LEU A 172 31.23 3.27 -5.81
CA LEU A 172 29.77 3.37 -5.85
C LEU A 172 29.10 2.27 -5.02
N ARG A 173 29.71 1.07 -4.93
CA ARG A 173 29.20 -0.02 -4.10
C ARG A 173 29.48 0.16 -2.60
N SER A 174 30.51 0.91 -2.24
CA SER A 174 30.84 1.19 -0.83
C SER A 174 29.83 2.16 -0.19
N ILE A 175 29.09 2.94 -0.99
CA ILE A 175 28.08 3.87 -0.49
C ILE A 175 26.74 3.14 -0.40
N GLU A 176 26.13 3.16 0.80
CA GLU A 176 24.80 2.61 1.05
C GLU A 176 23.72 3.34 0.22
N PRO A 177 22.78 2.63 -0.42
CA PRO A 177 21.70 3.25 -1.22
C PRO A 177 20.89 4.30 -0.48
N LEU A 178 20.69 4.16 0.84
CA LEU A 178 20.00 5.15 1.66
C LEU A 178 20.74 6.48 1.69
N ILE A 179 22.07 6.46 1.81
CA ILE A 179 22.90 7.67 1.77
C ILE A 179 22.81 8.32 0.39
N MET A 180 22.88 7.52 -0.68
CA MET A 180 22.70 8.05 -2.05
C MET A 180 21.33 8.71 -2.21
N ALA A 181 20.26 8.10 -1.68
CA ALA A 181 18.92 8.66 -1.77
C ALA A 181 18.83 10.04 -1.10
N ILE A 182 19.50 10.24 0.04
CA ILE A 182 19.59 11.56 0.70
C ILE A 182 20.35 12.55 -0.20
N LEU A 183 21.49 12.15 -0.77
CA LEU A 183 22.26 13.02 -1.67
C LEU A 183 21.46 13.44 -2.91
N PHE A 184 20.78 12.50 -3.56
CA PHE A 184 19.92 12.79 -4.70
C PHE A 184 18.70 13.62 -4.30
N ALA A 185 18.11 13.41 -3.12
CA ALA A 185 17.02 14.23 -2.64
C ALA A 185 17.43 15.70 -2.43
N VAL A 186 18.66 15.95 -1.97
CA VAL A 186 19.22 17.31 -1.89
C VAL A 186 19.49 17.89 -3.28
N TRP A 187 19.94 17.06 -4.22
CA TRP A 187 20.33 17.51 -5.56
C TRP A 187 19.15 17.81 -6.49
N VAL A 188 18.18 16.90 -6.60
CA VAL A 188 17.03 17.01 -7.53
C VAL A 188 15.70 17.26 -6.83
N GLY A 189 15.70 17.32 -5.50
CA GLY A 189 14.50 17.49 -4.68
C GLY A 189 13.94 16.16 -4.15
N ILE A 190 13.13 16.27 -3.10
CA ILE A 190 12.47 15.12 -2.46
C ILE A 190 11.43 14.55 -3.42
N GLY A 191 11.48 13.24 -3.62
CA GLY A 191 10.45 12.53 -4.36
C GLY A 191 10.91 11.21 -4.99
N PRO A 192 10.01 10.53 -5.72
CA PRO A 192 10.30 9.25 -6.35
C PRO A 192 11.46 9.29 -7.35
N PHE A 193 11.65 10.42 -8.03
CA PHE A 193 12.73 10.62 -8.99
C PHE A 193 14.12 10.53 -8.34
N ALA A 194 14.32 11.15 -7.17
CA ALA A 194 15.57 11.04 -6.41
C ALA A 194 15.87 9.60 -6.00
N GLY A 195 14.84 8.86 -5.54
CA GLY A 195 14.96 7.45 -5.18
C GLY A 195 15.38 6.57 -6.36
N VAL A 196 14.80 6.80 -7.55
CA VAL A 196 15.17 6.08 -8.78
C VAL A 196 16.62 6.35 -9.18
N LEU A 197 17.08 7.60 -9.13
CA LEU A 197 18.48 7.93 -9.45
C LEU A 197 19.45 7.28 -8.48
N ALA A 198 19.16 7.34 -7.18
CA ALA A 198 19.98 6.70 -6.14
C ALA A 198 20.09 5.18 -6.37
N LEU A 199 18.96 4.50 -6.59
CA LEU A 199 18.95 3.07 -6.89
C LEU A 199 19.64 2.75 -8.21
N ALA A 200 19.45 3.56 -9.24
CA ALA A 200 20.05 3.35 -10.55
C ALA A 200 21.59 3.43 -10.50
N VAL A 201 22.14 4.44 -9.82
CA VAL A 201 23.60 4.62 -9.69
C VAL A 201 24.21 3.47 -8.89
N HIS A 202 23.64 3.13 -7.74
CA HIS A 202 24.13 1.99 -6.96
C HIS A 202 24.01 0.67 -7.74
N SER A 203 22.88 0.45 -8.42
CA SER A 203 22.64 -0.76 -9.22
C SER A 203 23.53 -0.84 -10.45
N THR A 204 23.92 0.30 -11.05
CA THR A 204 24.84 0.35 -12.19
C THR A 204 26.18 -0.25 -11.81
N ALA A 205 26.73 0.15 -10.66
CA ALA A 205 28.00 -0.37 -10.17
C ALA A 205 27.90 -1.86 -9.79
N ALA A 206 26.77 -2.25 -9.19
CA ALA A 206 26.55 -3.63 -8.79
C ALA A 206 26.40 -4.57 -9.99
N LEU A 207 25.55 -4.21 -10.97
CA LEU A 207 25.36 -4.97 -12.21
C LEU A 207 26.58 -4.92 -13.10
N GLY A 208 27.22 -3.76 -13.27
CA GLY A 208 28.40 -3.63 -14.13
C GLY A 208 29.53 -4.55 -13.69
N LYS A 209 29.75 -4.67 -12.37
CA LYS A 209 30.73 -5.63 -11.83
C LYS A 209 30.33 -7.08 -12.12
N LEU A 210 29.07 -7.45 -11.87
CA LEU A 210 28.59 -8.83 -12.11
C LEU A 210 28.63 -9.18 -13.60
N PHE A 211 28.21 -8.26 -14.48
CA PHE A 211 28.29 -8.40 -15.92
C PHE A 211 29.74 -8.58 -16.39
N SER A 212 30.69 -7.81 -15.85
CA SER A 212 32.10 -7.98 -16.18
C SER A 212 32.65 -9.35 -15.78
N GLU A 213 32.22 -9.89 -14.63
CA GLU A 213 32.62 -11.22 -14.19
C GLU A 213 32.01 -12.32 -15.07
N GLN A 214 30.76 -12.16 -15.49
CA GLN A 214 30.14 -13.09 -16.43
C GLN A 214 30.87 -13.10 -17.78
N ILE A 215 31.28 -11.93 -18.27
CA ILE A 215 32.09 -11.82 -19.50
C ILE A 215 33.46 -12.48 -19.30
N GLU A 216 34.10 -12.31 -18.13
CA GLU A 216 35.38 -12.96 -17.82
C GLU A 216 35.27 -14.49 -17.74
N SER A 217 34.08 -15.04 -17.51
CA SER A 217 33.83 -16.49 -17.34
C SER A 217 33.37 -17.24 -18.61
N ILE A 218 33.31 -16.57 -19.77
CA ILE A 218 32.90 -17.20 -21.03
C ILE A 218 33.89 -18.27 -21.51
N ASP A 219 33.40 -19.21 -22.33
CA ASP A 219 34.27 -20.16 -23.03
C ASP A 219 35.09 -19.41 -24.11
N PRO A 220 36.43 -19.49 -24.09
CA PRO A 220 37.26 -18.89 -25.14
C PRO A 220 37.07 -19.55 -26.51
N GLY A 221 36.60 -20.80 -26.60
CA GLY A 221 36.49 -21.54 -27.86
C GLY A 221 35.72 -20.81 -28.97
N PRO A 222 34.46 -20.38 -28.76
CA PRO A 222 33.71 -19.59 -29.73
C PRO A 222 34.38 -18.27 -30.12
N VAL A 223 35.08 -17.63 -29.17
CA VAL A 223 35.79 -16.35 -29.38
C VAL A 223 37.01 -16.56 -30.29
N GLU A 224 37.78 -17.61 -30.04
CA GLU A 224 38.95 -17.99 -30.85
C GLU A 224 38.55 -18.41 -32.27
N ALA A 225 37.47 -19.20 -32.40
CA ALA A 225 36.96 -19.63 -33.70
C ALA A 225 36.56 -18.45 -34.60
N ILE A 226 35.85 -17.46 -34.05
CA ILE A 226 35.47 -16.25 -34.78
C ILE A 226 36.70 -15.39 -35.08
N THR A 227 37.64 -15.28 -34.15
CA THR A 227 38.90 -14.54 -34.36
C THR A 227 39.71 -15.13 -35.51
N ALA A 228 39.76 -16.46 -35.64
CA ALA A 228 40.46 -17.17 -36.71
C ALA A 228 39.89 -16.89 -38.11
N THR A 229 38.62 -16.44 -38.22
CA THR A 229 38.03 -16.02 -39.50
C THR A 229 38.50 -14.64 -39.98
N GLY A 230 39.32 -13.93 -39.20
CA GLY A 230 39.74 -12.54 -39.48
C GLY A 230 38.71 -11.49 -39.04
N ALA A 231 37.78 -11.86 -38.14
CA ALA A 231 36.75 -10.97 -37.65
C ALA A 231 37.33 -9.75 -36.89
N LYS A 232 36.69 -8.59 -37.05
CA LYS A 232 37.05 -7.37 -36.32
C LYS A 232 36.66 -7.49 -34.83
N PRO A 233 37.30 -6.74 -33.90
CA PRO A 233 36.99 -6.81 -32.47
C PRO A 233 35.50 -6.66 -32.12
N LEU A 234 34.78 -5.76 -32.81
CA LEU A 234 33.34 -5.59 -32.60
C LEU A 234 32.52 -6.83 -33.03
N GLN A 235 32.94 -7.51 -34.10
CA GLN A 235 32.31 -8.76 -34.54
C GLN A 235 32.56 -9.90 -33.56
N ILE A 236 33.78 -9.98 -33.00
CA ILE A 236 34.11 -10.94 -31.95
C ILE A 236 33.23 -10.73 -30.72
N VAL A 237 33.01 -9.48 -30.29
CA VAL A 237 32.12 -9.18 -29.16
C VAL A 237 30.66 -9.52 -29.48
N LEU A 238 30.15 -9.12 -30.64
CA LEU A 238 28.74 -9.33 -31.03
C LEU A 238 28.38 -10.79 -31.25
N TYR A 239 29.28 -11.59 -31.84
CA TYR A 239 28.97 -12.96 -32.25
C TYR A 239 29.65 -14.03 -31.40
N GLY A 240 30.75 -13.70 -30.71
CA GLY A 240 31.46 -14.63 -29.84
C GLY A 240 31.12 -14.47 -28.36
N VAL A 241 30.97 -13.23 -27.89
CA VAL A 241 30.79 -12.94 -26.45
C VAL A 241 29.32 -12.76 -26.09
N LEU A 242 28.64 -11.85 -26.79
CA LEU A 242 27.27 -11.44 -26.45
C LEU A 242 26.29 -12.62 -26.35
N PRO A 243 26.28 -13.61 -27.28
CA PRO A 243 25.35 -14.73 -27.21
C PRO A 243 25.53 -15.58 -25.94
N GLN A 244 26.76 -15.71 -25.44
CA GLN A 244 27.07 -16.51 -24.24
C GLN A 244 26.60 -15.82 -22.95
N VAL A 245 26.66 -14.47 -22.89
CA VAL A 245 26.41 -13.71 -21.65
C VAL A 245 24.97 -13.20 -21.51
N VAL A 246 24.22 -13.07 -22.61
CA VAL A 246 22.84 -12.53 -22.59
C VAL A 246 21.92 -13.27 -21.62
N PRO A 247 21.86 -14.61 -21.59
CA PRO A 247 21.02 -15.33 -20.64
C PRO A 247 21.34 -14.94 -19.18
N GLN A 248 22.63 -14.85 -18.86
CA GLN A 248 23.05 -14.52 -17.50
C GLN A 248 22.86 -13.05 -17.16
N PHE A 249 22.99 -12.16 -18.14
CA PHE A 249 22.68 -10.74 -17.96
C PHE A 249 21.20 -10.55 -17.63
N LEU A 250 20.30 -11.26 -18.32
CA LEU A 250 18.87 -11.23 -18.03
C LEU A 250 18.57 -11.76 -16.63
N ALA A 251 19.14 -12.91 -16.25
CA ALA A 251 18.96 -13.48 -14.92
C ALA A 251 19.42 -12.52 -13.80
N LEU A 252 20.58 -11.91 -13.96
CA LEU A 252 21.12 -10.92 -13.01
C LEU A 252 20.29 -9.63 -12.97
N THR A 253 19.72 -9.22 -14.12
CA THR A 253 18.84 -8.06 -14.21
C THR A 253 17.54 -8.28 -13.44
N PHE A 254 16.88 -9.42 -13.62
CA PHE A 254 15.65 -9.75 -12.87
C PHE A 254 15.92 -9.86 -11.37
N TYR A 255 17.03 -10.49 -10.98
CA TYR A 255 17.46 -10.54 -9.59
C TYR A 255 17.69 -9.14 -9.00
N ARG A 256 18.34 -8.25 -9.75
CA ARG A 256 18.55 -6.86 -9.31
C ARG A 256 17.25 -6.08 -9.22
N TRP A 257 16.31 -6.34 -10.12
CA TRP A 257 14.99 -5.72 -10.07
C TRP A 257 14.24 -6.07 -8.79
N ASP A 258 14.21 -7.34 -8.38
CA ASP A 258 13.63 -7.73 -7.08
C ASP A 258 14.28 -6.96 -5.92
N ILE A 259 15.62 -6.95 -5.87
CA ILE A 259 16.37 -6.21 -4.84
C ILE A 259 15.98 -4.73 -4.85
N ASN A 260 15.86 -4.11 -6.02
CA ASN A 260 15.52 -2.70 -6.13
C ASN A 260 14.09 -2.40 -5.67
N VAL A 261 13.13 -3.30 -5.91
CA VAL A 261 11.78 -3.17 -5.34
C VAL A 261 11.84 -3.23 -3.82
N ARG A 262 12.60 -4.17 -3.26
CA ARG A 262 12.80 -4.28 -1.80
C ARG A 262 13.46 -3.02 -1.23
N MET A 263 14.55 -2.56 -1.82
CA MET A 263 15.29 -1.37 -1.38
C MET A 263 14.48 -0.08 -1.53
N SER A 264 13.58 0.00 -2.51
CA SER A 264 12.72 1.18 -2.68
C SER A 264 11.77 1.40 -1.50
N THR A 265 11.39 0.34 -0.77
CA THR A 265 10.61 0.47 0.46
C THR A 265 11.38 1.18 1.58
N ILE A 266 12.69 0.91 1.68
CA ILE A 266 13.57 1.55 2.67
C ILE A 266 13.86 2.99 2.24
N ILE A 267 14.16 3.21 0.96
CA ILE A 267 14.44 4.53 0.40
C ILE A 267 13.22 5.46 0.46
N GLY A 268 12.00 4.92 0.46
CA GLY A 268 10.79 5.69 0.71
C GLY A 268 10.81 6.44 2.06
N PHE A 269 11.56 5.95 3.06
CA PHE A 269 11.63 6.56 4.40
C PHE A 269 12.40 7.88 4.37
N VAL A 270 13.37 8.02 3.46
CA VAL A 270 14.15 9.24 3.26
C VAL A 270 13.54 10.15 2.18
N GLY A 271 12.29 9.92 1.80
CA GLY A 271 11.58 10.74 0.81
C GLY A 271 11.71 10.27 -0.63
N GLY A 272 12.23 9.07 -0.87
CA GLY A 272 12.32 8.47 -2.21
C GLY A 272 11.01 7.92 -2.78
N GLY A 273 9.86 8.25 -2.19
CA GLY A 273 8.53 7.89 -2.70
C GLY A 273 8.04 6.47 -2.39
N GLY A 274 7.02 6.02 -3.12
CA GLY A 274 6.47 4.67 -3.00
C GLY A 274 5.76 4.36 -1.68
N ILE A 275 5.61 3.07 -1.38
CA ILE A 275 4.91 2.57 -0.19
C ILE A 275 5.69 2.83 1.11
N GLY A 276 7.02 2.88 1.02
CA GLY A 276 7.90 3.17 2.14
C GLY A 276 7.60 4.51 2.80
N PHE A 277 7.33 5.54 1.98
CA PHE A 277 6.97 6.86 2.48
C PHE A 277 5.67 6.85 3.31
N LEU A 278 4.62 6.19 2.83
CA LEU A 278 3.36 6.07 3.57
C LEU A 278 3.50 5.19 4.82
N LEU A 279 4.29 4.13 4.75
CA LEU A 279 4.56 3.27 5.89
C LEU A 279 5.21 4.08 7.02
N GLN A 280 6.26 4.84 6.71
CA GLN A 280 6.94 5.72 7.66
C GLN A 280 5.97 6.78 8.22
N GLN A 281 5.14 7.38 7.37
CA GLN A 281 4.13 8.35 7.80
C GLN A 281 3.11 7.72 8.79
N TRP A 282 2.59 6.52 8.51
CA TRP A 282 1.63 5.86 9.39
C TRP A 282 2.25 5.39 10.72
N ILE A 283 3.52 5.00 10.71
CA ILE A 283 4.26 4.71 11.94
C ILE A 283 4.41 5.98 12.79
N ASN A 284 4.85 7.09 12.18
CA ASN A 284 5.02 8.37 12.87
C ASN A 284 3.70 8.93 13.43
N LEU A 285 2.57 8.67 12.75
CA LEU A 285 1.23 9.07 13.19
C LEU A 285 0.57 8.05 14.16
N LEU A 286 1.29 7.01 14.60
CA LEU A 286 0.77 5.95 15.49
C LEU A 286 -0.44 5.20 14.89
N GLN A 287 -0.61 5.21 13.56
CA GLN A 287 -1.72 4.58 12.85
C GLN A 287 -1.40 3.13 12.52
N TYR A 288 -1.15 2.31 13.55
CA TYR A 288 -0.66 0.93 13.39
C TYR A 288 -1.56 0.03 12.55
N ASN A 289 -2.89 0.25 12.56
CA ASN A 289 -3.81 -0.49 11.69
C ASN A 289 -3.51 -0.27 10.19
N LYS A 290 -3.14 0.96 9.80
CA LYS A 290 -2.77 1.28 8.43
C LYS A 290 -1.36 0.79 8.11
N ALA A 291 -0.42 0.99 9.04
CA ALA A 291 0.96 0.50 8.92
C ALA A 291 1.00 -1.04 8.74
N ALA A 292 0.23 -1.79 9.52
CA ALA A 292 0.11 -3.25 9.37
C ALA A 292 -0.45 -3.65 8.00
N THR A 293 -1.41 -2.88 7.47
CA THR A 293 -1.93 -3.11 6.12
C THR A 293 -0.85 -2.93 5.04
N ALA A 294 -0.03 -1.87 5.14
CA ALA A 294 1.12 -1.69 4.25
C ALA A 294 2.15 -2.81 4.41
N LEU A 295 2.50 -3.18 5.66
CA LEU A 295 3.49 -4.22 5.93
C LEU A 295 3.10 -5.56 5.31
N TRP A 296 1.86 -6.01 5.52
CA TRP A 296 1.35 -7.23 4.92
C TRP A 296 1.36 -7.19 3.39
N ALA A 297 1.01 -6.04 2.81
CA ALA A 297 0.98 -5.88 1.37
C ALA A 297 2.40 -5.84 0.76
N ILE A 298 3.38 -5.22 1.43
CA ILE A 298 4.80 -5.28 1.05
C ILE A 298 5.29 -6.73 1.09
N ALA A 299 5.03 -7.45 2.18
CA ALA A 299 5.44 -8.85 2.32
C ALA A 299 4.86 -9.73 1.20
N ALA A 300 3.56 -9.57 0.90
CA ALA A 300 2.90 -10.31 -0.17
C ALA A 300 3.53 -10.04 -1.55
N VAL A 301 3.83 -8.78 -1.87
CA VAL A 301 4.45 -8.42 -3.15
C VAL A 301 5.90 -8.89 -3.26
N VAL A 302 6.68 -8.76 -2.19
CA VAL A 302 8.06 -9.24 -2.15
C VAL A 302 8.11 -10.75 -2.34
N ILE A 303 7.26 -11.51 -1.63
CA ILE A 303 7.17 -12.97 -1.81
C ILE A 303 6.76 -13.32 -3.25
N ALA A 304 5.78 -12.61 -3.82
CA ALA A 304 5.35 -12.85 -5.19
C ALA A 304 6.49 -12.57 -6.20
N LEU A 305 7.23 -11.47 -6.03
CA LEU A 305 8.36 -11.11 -6.88
C LEU A 305 9.53 -12.09 -6.75
N ASP A 306 9.84 -12.54 -5.55
CA ASP A 306 10.86 -13.57 -5.30
C ASP A 306 10.52 -14.86 -6.05
N LEU A 307 9.27 -15.32 -5.97
CA LEU A 307 8.80 -16.52 -6.66
C LEU A 307 8.83 -16.37 -8.19
N ILE A 308 8.42 -15.22 -8.71
CA ILE A 308 8.43 -14.94 -10.16
C ILE A 308 9.88 -14.89 -10.65
N SER A 309 10.76 -14.18 -9.94
CA SER A 309 12.18 -14.02 -10.30
C SER A 309 12.92 -15.36 -10.28
N ALA A 310 12.63 -16.22 -9.29
CA ALA A 310 13.18 -17.57 -9.22
C ALA A 310 12.78 -18.43 -10.43
N ARG A 311 11.49 -18.42 -10.80
CA ARG A 311 11.01 -19.19 -11.96
C ARG A 311 11.53 -18.69 -13.29
N ILE A 312 11.65 -17.38 -13.46
CA ILE A 312 12.22 -16.79 -14.68
C ILE A 312 13.70 -17.21 -14.79
N ARG A 313 14.45 -17.12 -13.70
CA ARG A 313 15.87 -17.51 -13.69
C ARG A 313 16.05 -18.98 -14.02
N GLU A 314 15.26 -19.88 -13.42
CA GLU A 314 15.31 -21.32 -13.72
C GLU A 314 15.16 -21.57 -15.23
N LYS A 315 14.13 -20.99 -15.86
CA LYS A 315 13.90 -21.17 -17.31
C LYS A 315 15.03 -20.62 -18.19
N ILE A 316 15.70 -19.54 -17.79
CA ILE A 316 16.78 -18.93 -18.58
C ILE A 316 18.08 -19.73 -18.45
N THR A 317 18.31 -20.38 -17.30
CA THR A 317 19.58 -21.11 -17.05
C THR A 317 19.53 -22.58 -17.51
N THR A 318 18.34 -23.14 -17.74
CA THR A 318 18.17 -24.52 -18.23
C THR A 318 18.23 -24.64 -19.76
N VAL A 319 18.35 -23.52 -20.49
CA VAL A 319 18.54 -23.46 -21.94
C VAL A 319 20.01 -23.20 -22.24
#